data_AF-A0AAU4F0V2-F1
#
_entry.id   AF-A0AAU4F0V2-F1
#
_cell.length_a   1.000
_cell.length_b   1.000
_cell.length_c   1.000
_cell.angle_alpha   90.00
_cell.angle_beta   90.00
_cell.angle_gamma   90.00
#
_symmetry.space_group_name_H-M   'P 1'
#
loop_
_entity.id
_entity.type
_entity.pdbx_description
1 polymer ?
#
loop_
_entity_poly.entity_id
_entity_poly.type
_entity_poly.pdbx_seq_one_letter_code
_entity_poly.pdbx_strand_id
1 'polypeptide(L)'
;MGGGTIFDRLAASGQRTAARQTARAERRAAIERAVRVPALVGAAVLALVAWWLSGWQMWPWTGAVVALAVLALLGVRQRLGVASTATVALLVTDVWLLAYVDPWWWALLVGLAVTGAGVVAAVRLRFRVRRRETISALAAGGALLVASVIGLVVDAAQQAEDAQRVLDQGHEEAVARILPRTPASMVAFLVERIAWPDRPYAVTNVCWMFTPEAQRQLADAHHVPDCQAAIRALAGQVTDPADYVNNLWLPGQASQPGPGGTLLVDACHLDFSRLTDDTPNASPGPQIGHLTLTQQLGEGHRITAYRPC
;
A
#
# COMPACT_ATOMS: atom_id res chain seq x y z
N MET A 1 -64.68 5.73 -68.60
CA MET A 1 -64.07 6.74 -67.69
C MET A 1 -64.58 6.47 -66.28
N GLY A 2 -63.89 5.65 -65.50
CA GLY A 2 -64.25 5.38 -64.11
C GLY A 2 -63.61 6.42 -63.20
N GLY A 3 -64.29 7.55 -63.00
CA GLY A 3 -63.86 8.57 -62.05
C GLY A 3 -64.12 8.09 -60.63
N GLY A 4 -63.16 7.41 -60.02
CA GLY A 4 -63.20 7.10 -58.58
C GLY A 4 -63.47 8.39 -57.80
N THR A 5 -64.47 8.34 -56.92
CA THR A 5 -65.00 9.51 -56.24
C THR A 5 -63.92 10.15 -55.35
N ILE A 6 -64.04 11.44 -55.05
CA ILE A 6 -63.10 12.14 -54.14
C ILE A 6 -62.96 11.41 -52.80
N PHE A 7 -64.02 10.74 -52.36
CA PHE A 7 -64.04 9.91 -51.15
C PHE A 7 -63.12 8.69 -51.23
N ASP A 8 -63.01 8.04 -52.39
CA ASP A 8 -62.08 6.89 -52.59
C ASP A 8 -60.61 7.31 -52.45
N ARG A 9 -60.27 8.51 -52.93
CA ARG A 9 -58.91 9.07 -52.79
C ARG A 9 -58.59 9.43 -51.34
N LEU A 10 -59.56 9.98 -50.61
CA LEU A 10 -59.39 10.29 -49.18
C LEU A 10 -59.24 9.02 -48.35
N ALA A 11 -60.06 7.99 -48.59
CA ALA A 11 -59.94 6.70 -47.93
C ALA A 11 -58.57 6.03 -48.20
N ALA A 12 -58.10 6.05 -49.46
CA ALA A 12 -56.79 5.53 -49.82
C ALA A 12 -55.63 6.32 -49.18
N SER A 13 -55.78 7.64 -48.98
CA SER A 13 -54.77 8.45 -48.29
C SER A 13 -54.66 8.11 -46.80
N GLY A 14 -55.80 7.87 -46.13
CA GLY A 14 -55.86 7.45 -44.72
C GLY A 14 -55.25 6.06 -44.49
N GLN A 15 -55.47 5.11 -45.40
CA GLN A 15 -54.84 3.79 -45.31
C GLN A 15 -53.31 3.85 -45.47
N ARG A 16 -52.80 4.72 -46.36
CA ARG A 16 -51.34 4.90 -46.54
C ARG A 16 -50.68 5.57 -45.34
N THR A 17 -51.35 6.53 -44.69
CA THR A 17 -50.81 7.16 -43.47
C THR A 17 -50.82 6.20 -42.29
N ALA A 18 -51.90 5.41 -42.11
CA ALA A 18 -51.97 4.36 -41.11
C ALA A 18 -50.87 3.29 -41.30
N ALA A 19 -50.67 2.79 -42.52
CA ALA A 19 -49.62 1.82 -42.83
C ALA A 19 -48.19 2.37 -42.62
N ARG A 20 -47.97 3.66 -42.89
CA ARG A 20 -46.68 4.32 -42.59
C ARG A 20 -46.46 4.49 -41.08
N GLN A 21 -47.53 4.72 -40.31
CA GLN A 21 -47.43 4.82 -38.85
C GLN A 21 -47.13 3.47 -38.21
N THR A 22 -47.79 2.39 -38.64
CA THR A 22 -47.50 1.04 -38.14
C THR A 22 -46.08 0.60 -38.48
N ALA A 23 -45.63 0.79 -39.73
CA ALA A 23 -44.26 0.47 -40.13
C ALA A 23 -43.19 1.29 -39.37
N ARG A 24 -43.48 2.56 -39.03
CA ARG A 24 -42.60 3.39 -38.18
C ARG A 24 -42.60 2.91 -36.73
N ALA A 25 -43.75 2.50 -36.19
CA ALA A 25 -43.87 1.97 -34.84
C ALA A 25 -43.11 0.63 -34.69
N GLU A 26 -43.25 -0.29 -35.66
CA GLU A 26 -42.51 -1.55 -35.70
C GLU A 26 -41.01 -1.33 -35.80
N ARG A 27 -40.55 -0.42 -36.68
CA ARG A 27 -39.13 -0.06 -36.77
C ARG A 27 -38.59 0.52 -35.46
N ARG A 28 -39.34 1.41 -34.80
CA ARG A 28 -38.94 1.96 -33.50
C ARG A 28 -38.85 0.87 -32.43
N ALA A 29 -39.83 -0.02 -32.35
CA ALA A 29 -39.83 -1.12 -31.39
C ALA A 29 -38.66 -2.10 -31.64
N ALA A 30 -38.33 -2.38 -32.90
CA ALA A 30 -37.19 -3.22 -33.26
C ALA A 30 -35.84 -2.54 -32.88
N ILE A 31 -35.70 -1.24 -33.15
CA ILE A 31 -34.52 -0.47 -32.75
C ILE A 31 -34.39 -0.42 -31.22
N GLU A 32 -35.48 -0.16 -30.50
CA GLU A 32 -35.47 -0.15 -29.03
C GLU A 32 -35.03 -1.50 -28.44
N ARG A 33 -35.54 -2.62 -28.95
CA ARG A 33 -35.11 -3.96 -28.49
C ARG A 33 -33.64 -4.21 -28.83
N ALA A 34 -33.20 -3.82 -30.02
CA ALA A 34 -31.82 -4.02 -30.47
C ALA A 34 -30.80 -3.21 -29.65
N VAL A 35 -31.20 -2.09 -29.05
CA VAL A 35 -30.32 -1.23 -28.23
C VAL A 35 -30.42 -1.57 -26.73
N ARG A 36 -31.62 -1.86 -26.21
CA ARG A 36 -31.83 -2.07 -24.76
C ARG A 36 -31.10 -3.28 -24.20
N VAL A 37 -31.14 -4.42 -24.90
CA VAL A 37 -30.50 -5.66 -24.43
C VAL A 37 -28.98 -5.50 -24.31
N PRO A 38 -28.23 -5.05 -25.34
CA PRO A 38 -26.79 -4.89 -25.21
C PRO A 38 -26.39 -3.78 -24.22
N ALA A 39 -27.18 -2.72 -24.07
CA ALA A 39 -26.90 -1.69 -23.07
C ALA A 39 -27.00 -2.23 -21.64
N LEU A 40 -28.03 -3.03 -21.36
CA LEU A 40 -28.23 -3.62 -20.03
C LEU A 40 -27.18 -4.69 -19.72
N VAL A 41 -26.84 -5.54 -20.71
CA VAL A 41 -25.73 -6.51 -20.58
C VAL A 41 -24.41 -5.78 -20.37
N GLY A 42 -24.14 -4.71 -21.12
CA GLY A 42 -22.94 -3.90 -20.97
C GLY A 42 -22.81 -3.29 -19.58
N ALA A 43 -23.86 -2.64 -19.08
CA ALA A 43 -23.88 -2.07 -17.74
C ALA A 43 -23.71 -3.14 -16.64
N ALA A 44 -24.35 -4.30 -16.79
CA ALA A 44 -24.22 -5.39 -15.82
C ALA A 44 -22.79 -5.97 -15.78
N VAL A 45 -22.15 -6.17 -16.94
CA VAL A 45 -20.75 -6.62 -17.01
C VAL A 45 -19.82 -5.58 -16.39
N LEU A 46 -20.05 -4.29 -16.68
CA LEU A 46 -19.23 -3.21 -16.17
C LEU A 46 -19.30 -3.10 -14.64
N ALA A 47 -20.51 -3.16 -14.07
CA ALA A 47 -20.72 -3.20 -12.63
C ALA A 47 -20.04 -4.41 -11.96
N LEU A 48 -20.09 -5.58 -12.61
CA LEU A 48 -19.52 -6.81 -12.06
C LEU A 48 -17.98 -6.79 -12.08
N VAL A 49 -17.38 -6.26 -13.16
CA VAL A 49 -15.93 -6.03 -13.25
C VAL A 49 -15.48 -4.98 -12.24
N ALA A 50 -16.20 -3.86 -12.13
CA ALA A 50 -15.90 -2.81 -11.16
C ALA A 50 -16.01 -3.32 -9.71
N TRP A 51 -16.96 -4.20 -9.40
CA TRP A 51 -17.08 -4.83 -8.08
C TRP A 51 -15.91 -5.76 -7.75
N TRP A 52 -15.44 -6.54 -8.72
CA TRP A 52 -14.27 -7.41 -8.52
C TRP A 52 -12.99 -6.57 -8.28
N LEU A 53 -12.84 -5.48 -9.03
CA LEU A 53 -11.68 -4.58 -8.92
C LEU A 53 -11.70 -3.70 -7.66
N SER A 54 -12.85 -3.44 -7.05
CA SER A 54 -12.96 -2.62 -5.83
C SER A 54 -12.55 -3.35 -4.54
N GLY A 55 -11.93 -4.53 -4.64
CA GLY A 55 -11.56 -5.33 -3.48
C GLY A 55 -12.77 -5.90 -2.74
N TRP A 56 -13.83 -6.27 -3.48
CA TRP A 56 -15.05 -6.90 -2.95
C TRP A 56 -15.88 -6.01 -2.02
N GLN A 57 -15.79 -4.70 -2.14
CA GLN A 57 -16.61 -3.80 -1.32
C GLN A 57 -18.10 -3.95 -1.62
N MET A 58 -18.90 -4.29 -0.61
CA MET A 58 -20.35 -4.52 -0.71
C MET A 58 -21.19 -3.23 -0.65
N TRP A 59 -20.62 -2.13 -0.17
CA TRP A 59 -21.33 -0.86 0.05
C TRP A 59 -21.99 -0.27 -1.21
N PRO A 60 -21.37 -0.29 -2.40
CA PRO A 60 -22.01 0.26 -3.60
C PRO A 60 -23.34 -0.40 -3.98
N TRP A 61 -23.48 -1.69 -3.69
CA TRP A 61 -24.71 -2.45 -3.95
C TRP A 61 -25.86 -2.02 -3.03
N THR A 62 -25.58 -1.61 -1.79
CA THR A 62 -26.64 -1.12 -0.90
C THR A 62 -27.23 0.18 -1.44
N GLY A 63 -26.41 1.06 -2.00
CA GLY A 63 -26.86 2.27 -2.69
C GLY A 63 -27.62 1.98 -3.97
N ALA A 64 -27.25 0.92 -4.71
CA ALA A 64 -28.03 0.44 -5.86
C ALA A 64 -29.47 0.06 -5.44
N VAL A 65 -29.59 -0.69 -4.34
CA VAL A 65 -30.87 -1.10 -3.77
C VAL A 65 -31.68 0.11 -3.29
N VAL A 66 -31.03 1.06 -2.60
CA VAL A 66 -31.67 2.31 -2.15
C VAL A 66 -32.14 3.14 -3.35
N ALA A 67 -31.33 3.29 -4.39
CA ALA A 67 -31.70 4.01 -5.61
C ALA A 67 -32.90 3.35 -6.33
N LEU A 68 -32.90 2.01 -6.43
CA LEU A 68 -34.04 1.25 -6.96
C LEU A 68 -35.31 1.45 -6.13
N ALA A 69 -35.19 1.44 -4.80
CA ALA A 69 -36.31 1.68 -3.90
C ALA A 69 -36.88 3.10 -4.07
N VAL A 70 -36.01 4.12 -4.15
CA VAL A 70 -36.42 5.52 -4.38
C VAL A 70 -37.11 5.69 -5.74
N LEU A 71 -36.56 5.10 -6.81
CA LEU A 71 -37.17 5.14 -8.15
C LEU A 71 -38.51 4.41 -8.21
N ALA A 72 -38.67 3.33 -7.43
CA ALA A 72 -39.95 2.62 -7.31
C ALA A 72 -40.99 3.47 -6.56
N LEU A 73 -40.60 4.10 -5.45
CA LEU A 73 -41.47 4.96 -4.63
C LEU A 73 -41.95 6.21 -5.39
N LEU A 74 -41.10 6.78 -6.24
CA LEU A 74 -41.45 7.94 -7.07
C LEU A 74 -42.36 7.60 -8.27
N GLY A 75 -42.76 6.34 -8.44
CA GLY A 75 -43.62 5.90 -9.56
C GLY A 75 -42.94 5.96 -10.93
N VAL A 76 -41.65 6.27 -11.00
CA VAL A 76 -40.85 6.41 -12.22
C VAL A 76 -40.79 5.08 -12.99
N ARG A 77 -40.86 3.95 -12.26
CA ARG A 77 -40.89 2.59 -12.83
C ARG A 77 -42.07 2.35 -13.79
N GLN A 78 -43.23 2.95 -13.53
CA GLN A 78 -44.40 2.82 -14.42
C GLN A 78 -44.24 3.63 -15.71
N ARG A 79 -43.45 4.71 -15.70
CA ARG A 79 -43.25 5.59 -16.86
C ARG A 79 -42.09 5.16 -17.76
N LEU A 80 -40.99 4.68 -17.20
CA LEU A 80 -39.75 4.37 -17.95
C LEU A 80 -39.58 2.88 -18.28
N GLY A 81 -40.34 2.00 -17.64
CA GLY A 81 -40.23 0.55 -17.78
C GLY A 81 -39.04 -0.06 -17.01
N VAL A 82 -39.15 -1.35 -16.70
CA VAL A 82 -38.24 -2.07 -15.78
C VAL A 82 -36.78 -2.07 -16.26
N ALA A 83 -36.56 -2.22 -17.57
CA ALA A 83 -35.22 -2.26 -18.15
C ALA A 83 -34.48 -0.92 -18.00
N SER A 84 -35.18 0.19 -18.23
CA SER A 84 -34.59 1.54 -18.12
C SER A 84 -34.25 1.87 -16.66
N THR A 85 -35.13 1.51 -15.72
CA THR A 85 -34.85 1.70 -14.28
C THR A 85 -33.66 0.86 -13.80
N ALA A 86 -33.53 -0.39 -14.28
CA ALA A 86 -32.38 -1.23 -13.94
C ALA A 86 -31.07 -0.64 -14.51
N THR A 87 -31.12 -0.09 -15.72
CA THR A 87 -29.94 0.54 -16.35
C THR A 87 -29.50 1.78 -15.57
N VAL A 88 -30.43 2.64 -15.15
CA VAL A 88 -30.12 3.83 -14.33
C VAL A 88 -29.54 3.42 -12.98
N ALA A 89 -30.11 2.42 -12.32
CA ALA A 89 -29.59 1.92 -11.05
C ALA A 89 -28.15 1.40 -11.21
N LEU A 90 -27.88 0.60 -12.25
CA LEU A 90 -26.53 0.12 -12.55
C LEU A 90 -25.55 1.27 -12.80
N LEU A 91 -25.95 2.29 -13.57
CA LEU A 91 -25.11 3.47 -13.81
C LEU A 91 -24.81 4.25 -12.53
N VAL A 92 -25.79 4.36 -11.61
CA VAL A 92 -25.54 4.99 -10.29
C VAL A 92 -24.55 4.16 -9.48
N THR A 93 -24.67 2.82 -9.52
CA THR A 93 -23.71 1.92 -8.87
C THR A 93 -22.32 2.06 -9.47
N ASP A 94 -22.21 2.14 -10.80
CA ASP A 94 -20.95 2.38 -11.51
C ASP A 94 -20.34 3.72 -11.11
N VAL A 95 -21.15 4.79 -11.01
CA VAL A 95 -20.74 6.13 -10.57
C VAL A 95 -20.32 6.18 -9.10
N TRP A 96 -20.87 5.29 -8.27
CA TRP A 96 -20.42 5.21 -6.89
C TRP A 96 -19.17 4.35 -6.73
N LEU A 97 -19.05 3.25 -7.48
CA LEU A 97 -17.83 2.45 -7.60
C LEU A 97 -16.66 3.27 -8.16
N LEU A 98 -16.94 4.26 -9.01
CA LEU A 98 -15.98 5.26 -9.52
C LEU A 98 -15.20 5.98 -8.41
N ALA A 99 -15.74 6.09 -7.19
CA ALA A 99 -15.05 6.73 -6.06
C ALA A 99 -14.02 5.81 -5.37
N TYR A 100 -14.05 4.51 -5.65
CA TYR A 100 -13.26 3.49 -4.94
C TYR A 100 -12.23 2.77 -5.81
N VAL A 101 -12.26 3.00 -7.12
CA VAL A 101 -11.40 2.34 -8.09
C VAL A 101 -10.42 3.36 -8.66
N ASP A 102 -9.14 3.00 -8.76
CA ASP A 102 -8.13 3.91 -9.28
C ASP A 102 -8.50 4.48 -10.66
N PRO A 103 -8.24 5.78 -10.91
CA PRO A 103 -8.64 6.46 -12.16
C PRO A 103 -8.13 5.75 -13.43
N TRP A 104 -7.02 5.02 -13.33
CA TRP A 104 -6.38 4.32 -14.44
C TRP A 104 -7.20 3.13 -14.96
N TRP A 105 -7.90 2.42 -14.07
CA TRP A 105 -8.80 1.32 -14.48
C TRP A 105 -9.96 1.83 -15.33
N TRP A 106 -10.44 3.04 -15.07
CA TRP A 106 -11.50 3.67 -15.86
C TRP A 106 -11.04 4.06 -17.25
N ALA A 107 -9.85 4.64 -17.34
CA ALA A 107 -9.23 4.91 -18.62
C ALA A 107 -9.08 3.59 -19.42
N LEU A 108 -8.77 2.47 -18.75
CA LEU A 108 -8.67 1.16 -19.38
C LEU A 108 -10.04 0.67 -19.89
N LEU A 109 -11.08 0.77 -19.07
CA LEU A 109 -12.46 0.37 -19.44
C LEU A 109 -13.02 1.24 -20.58
N VAL A 110 -12.82 2.56 -20.52
CA VAL A 110 -13.23 3.49 -21.58
C VAL A 110 -12.47 3.21 -22.87
N GLY A 111 -11.15 3.01 -22.78
CA GLY A 111 -10.32 2.60 -23.90
C GLY A 111 -10.83 1.32 -24.54
N LEU A 112 -11.14 0.29 -23.74
CA LEU A 112 -11.66 -0.98 -24.22
C LEU A 112 -13.04 -0.83 -24.89
N ALA A 113 -13.94 -0.05 -24.28
CA ALA A 113 -15.27 0.21 -24.81
C ALA A 113 -15.24 0.96 -26.15
N VAL A 114 -14.42 2.02 -26.25
CA VAL A 114 -14.24 2.80 -27.49
C VAL A 114 -13.63 1.93 -28.59
N THR A 115 -12.62 1.13 -28.25
CA THR A 115 -11.95 0.24 -29.22
C THR A 115 -12.91 -0.84 -29.70
N GLY A 116 -13.66 -1.47 -28.79
CA GLY A 116 -14.68 -2.47 -29.12
C GLY A 116 -15.79 -1.92 -30.00
N ALA A 117 -16.31 -0.73 -29.69
CA ALA A 117 -17.30 -0.04 -30.50
C ALA A 117 -16.76 0.27 -31.91
N GLY A 118 -15.51 0.72 -32.00
CA GLY A 118 -14.79 0.94 -33.26
C GLY A 118 -14.71 -0.33 -34.13
N VAL A 119 -14.35 -1.47 -33.54
CA VAL A 119 -14.27 -2.78 -34.22
C VAL A 119 -15.65 -3.23 -34.71
N VAL A 120 -16.70 -3.14 -33.87
CA VAL A 120 -18.06 -3.53 -34.26
C VAL A 120 -18.58 -2.66 -35.40
N ALA A 121 -18.35 -1.34 -35.33
CA ALA A 121 -18.72 -0.41 -36.40
C ALA A 121 -17.98 -0.72 -37.70
N ALA A 122 -16.68 -1.00 -37.62
CA ALA A 122 -15.84 -1.41 -38.74
C ALA A 122 -16.36 -2.69 -39.45
N VAL A 123 -16.73 -3.71 -38.66
CA VAL A 123 -17.24 -4.99 -39.18
C VAL A 123 -18.65 -4.83 -39.77
N ARG A 124 -19.58 -4.17 -39.07
CA ARG A 124 -20.98 -4.08 -39.50
C ARG A 124 -21.23 -3.07 -40.61
N LEU A 125 -20.56 -1.92 -40.60
CA LEU A 125 -20.88 -0.84 -41.54
C LEU A 125 -20.17 -0.96 -42.89
N ARG A 126 -19.36 -2.02 -43.11
CA ARG A 126 -18.46 -2.18 -44.27
C ARG A 126 -17.67 -0.90 -44.52
N PHE A 127 -16.46 -0.81 -43.96
CA PHE A 127 -15.40 0.22 -44.03
C PHE A 127 -15.37 1.31 -45.15
N ARG A 128 -16.10 1.18 -46.26
CA ARG A 128 -16.04 2.06 -47.43
C ARG A 128 -16.54 3.49 -47.23
N VAL A 129 -17.46 3.77 -46.32
CA VAL A 129 -18.11 5.11 -46.26
C VAL A 129 -17.54 6.04 -45.17
N ARG A 130 -16.90 5.53 -44.10
CA ARG A 130 -16.40 6.35 -42.97
C ARG A 130 -15.06 5.88 -42.40
N ARG A 131 -14.06 5.68 -43.27
CA ARG A 131 -12.74 5.15 -42.90
C ARG A 131 -11.95 6.05 -41.93
N ARG A 132 -12.06 7.38 -42.05
CA ARG A 132 -11.31 8.32 -41.20
C ARG A 132 -11.81 8.32 -39.74
N GLU A 133 -13.13 8.40 -39.54
CA GLU A 133 -13.74 8.42 -38.19
C GLU A 133 -13.48 7.11 -37.42
N THR A 134 -13.49 5.97 -38.11
CA THR A 134 -13.21 4.66 -37.49
C THR A 134 -11.74 4.50 -37.11
N ILE A 135 -10.80 4.98 -37.94
CA ILE A 135 -9.37 4.95 -37.61
C ILE A 135 -9.07 5.88 -36.41
N SER A 136 -9.63 7.09 -36.37
CA SER A 136 -9.40 8.00 -35.24
C SER A 136 -9.94 7.46 -33.92
N ALA A 137 -11.11 6.80 -33.94
CA ALA A 137 -11.68 6.17 -32.75
C ALA A 137 -10.82 5.00 -32.24
N LEU A 138 -10.31 4.16 -33.14
CA LEU A 138 -9.40 3.07 -32.78
C LEU A 138 -8.06 3.58 -32.26
N ALA A 139 -7.49 4.61 -32.88
CA ALA A 139 -6.24 5.23 -32.42
C ALA A 139 -6.40 5.86 -31.03
N ALA A 140 -7.49 6.59 -30.79
CA ALA A 140 -7.79 7.17 -29.49
C ALA A 140 -8.00 6.09 -28.42
N GLY A 141 -8.78 5.04 -28.71
CA GLY A 141 -8.99 3.91 -27.81
C GLY A 141 -7.69 3.17 -27.47
N GLY A 142 -6.85 2.91 -28.48
CA GLY A 142 -5.55 2.28 -28.30
C GLY A 142 -4.58 3.12 -27.46
N ALA A 143 -4.50 4.43 -27.71
CA ALA A 143 -3.66 5.33 -26.91
C ALA A 143 -4.10 5.38 -25.44
N LEU A 144 -5.42 5.39 -25.19
CA LEU A 144 -5.99 5.37 -23.85
C LEU A 144 -5.64 4.08 -23.11
N LEU A 145 -5.75 2.92 -23.77
CA LEU A 145 -5.35 1.62 -23.19
C LEU A 145 -3.87 1.58 -22.81
N VAL A 146 -2.98 2.07 -23.70
CA VAL A 146 -1.53 2.08 -23.43
C VAL A 146 -1.22 2.99 -22.24
N ALA A 147 -1.78 4.21 -22.21
CA ALA A 147 -1.59 5.14 -21.09
C ALA A 147 -2.09 4.56 -19.77
N SER A 148 -3.25 3.90 -19.77
CA SER A 148 -3.80 3.23 -18.57
C SER A 148 -2.92 2.10 -18.06
N VAL A 149 -2.41 1.25 -18.95
CA VAL A 149 -1.53 0.15 -18.55
C VAL A 149 -0.24 0.70 -17.94
N ILE A 150 0.35 1.75 -18.53
CA ILE A 150 1.53 2.41 -17.95
C ILE A 150 1.20 2.98 -16.56
N GLY A 151 0.07 3.68 -16.41
CA GLY A 151 -0.36 4.23 -15.12
C GLY A 151 -0.52 3.15 -14.03
N LEU A 152 -1.17 2.02 -14.36
CA LEU A 152 -1.32 0.90 -13.44
C LEU A 152 0.01 0.27 -13.03
N VAL A 153 0.96 0.15 -13.96
CA VAL A 153 2.29 -0.41 -13.66
C VAL A 153 3.08 0.53 -12.76
N VAL A 154 3.02 1.84 -13.00
CA VAL A 154 3.71 2.84 -12.16
C VAL A 154 3.12 2.86 -10.75
N ASP A 155 1.79 2.85 -10.63
CA ASP A 155 1.12 2.87 -9.34
C ASP A 155 1.40 1.60 -8.53
N ALA A 156 1.39 0.43 -9.18
CA ALA A 156 1.76 -0.83 -8.53
C ALA A 156 3.23 -0.84 -8.05
N ALA A 157 4.14 -0.22 -8.80
CA ALA A 157 5.53 -0.07 -8.38
C ALA A 157 5.67 0.86 -7.17
N GLN A 158 4.95 2.00 -7.17
CA GLN A 158 4.94 2.93 -6.05
C GLN A 158 4.36 2.32 -4.78
N GLN A 159 3.25 1.60 -4.89
CA GLN A 159 2.65 0.89 -3.76
C GLN A 159 3.59 -0.16 -3.15
N ALA A 160 4.38 -0.84 -3.99
CA ALA A 160 5.38 -1.81 -3.51
C ALA A 160 6.52 -1.12 -2.74
N GLU A 161 7.02 0.02 -3.23
CA GLU A 161 8.03 0.82 -2.52
C GLU A 161 7.49 1.36 -1.19
N ASP A 162 6.26 1.88 -1.18
CA ASP A 162 5.66 2.43 0.03
C ASP A 162 5.36 1.33 1.06
N ALA A 163 4.90 0.16 0.63
CA ALA A 163 4.73 -0.99 1.51
C ALA A 163 6.07 -1.43 2.13
N GLN A 164 7.16 -1.42 1.36
CA GLN A 164 8.50 -1.71 1.89
C GLN A 164 8.93 -0.65 2.91
N ARG A 165 8.75 0.64 2.61
CA ARG A 165 9.07 1.73 3.55
C ARG A 165 8.32 1.59 4.87
N VAL A 166 7.04 1.21 4.83
CA VAL A 166 6.23 1.00 6.05
C VAL A 166 6.75 -0.19 6.86
N LEU A 167 7.14 -1.28 6.19
CA LEU A 167 7.75 -2.43 6.86
C LEU A 167 9.11 -2.10 7.46
N ASP A 168 9.94 -1.34 6.76
CA ASP A 168 11.25 -0.89 7.22
C ASP A 168 11.10 0.06 8.42
N GLN A 169 10.19 1.03 8.35
CA GLN A 169 9.85 1.92 9.46
C GLN A 169 9.32 1.14 10.67
N GLY A 170 8.42 0.17 10.44
CA GLY A 170 7.91 -0.69 11.50
C GLY A 170 8.99 -1.55 12.15
N HIS A 171 9.96 -2.03 11.35
CA HIS A 171 11.12 -2.75 11.85
C HIS A 171 12.01 -1.84 12.71
N GLU A 172 12.36 -0.65 12.20
CA GLU A 172 13.17 0.33 12.93
C GLU A 172 12.50 0.77 14.24
N GLU A 173 11.19 0.96 14.25
CA GLU A 173 10.44 1.30 15.46
C GLU A 173 10.41 0.15 16.48
N ALA A 174 10.25 -1.10 16.01
CA ALA A 174 10.34 -2.28 16.87
C ALA A 174 11.74 -2.44 17.47
N VAL A 175 12.79 -2.24 16.65
CA VAL A 175 14.19 -2.20 17.07
C VAL A 175 14.39 -1.14 18.15
N ALA A 176 13.93 0.09 17.90
CA ALA A 176 14.10 1.22 18.81
C ALA A 176 13.44 1.00 20.18
N ARG A 177 12.30 0.29 20.23
CA ARG A 177 11.59 -0.05 21.48
C ARG A 177 12.28 -1.11 22.33
N ILE A 178 13.06 -2.01 21.73
CA ILE A 178 13.79 -3.06 22.44
C ILE A 178 15.13 -2.53 22.99
N LEU A 179 15.67 -1.47 22.37
CA LEU A 179 16.93 -0.87 22.79
C LEU A 179 16.82 -0.18 24.16
N PRO A 180 17.88 -0.25 25.01
CA PRO A 180 17.93 0.45 26.28
C PRO A 180 17.73 1.97 26.14
N ARG A 181 16.86 2.53 26.98
CA ARG A 181 16.48 3.96 26.96
C ARG A 181 17.50 4.87 27.63
N THR A 182 18.38 4.35 28.48
CA THR A 182 19.37 5.15 29.21
C THR A 182 20.78 4.64 28.97
N PRO A 183 21.81 5.50 29.00
CA PRO A 183 23.21 5.06 28.90
C PRO A 183 23.59 4.04 29.98
N ALA A 184 23.09 4.20 31.22
CA ALA A 184 23.33 3.24 32.29
C ALA A 184 22.73 1.86 31.99
N SER A 185 21.49 1.79 31.48
CA SER A 185 20.89 0.51 31.08
C SER A 185 21.60 -0.13 29.88
N MET A 186 22.14 0.66 28.96
CA MET A 186 22.97 0.17 27.86
C MET A 186 24.26 -0.50 28.38
N VAL A 187 24.99 0.18 29.26
CA VAL A 187 26.22 -0.37 29.86
C VAL A 187 25.92 -1.63 30.68
N ALA A 188 24.88 -1.61 31.52
CA ALA A 188 24.46 -2.77 32.29
C ALA A 188 24.11 -3.98 31.39
N PHE A 189 23.42 -3.73 30.28
CA PHE A 189 23.14 -4.78 29.30
C PHE A 189 24.42 -5.37 28.69
N LEU A 190 25.38 -4.53 28.31
CA LEU A 190 26.66 -5.00 27.77
C LEU A 190 27.42 -5.84 28.80
N VAL A 191 27.54 -5.34 30.04
CA VAL A 191 28.20 -6.03 31.15
C VAL A 191 27.56 -7.40 31.42
N GLU A 192 26.23 -7.49 31.50
CA GLU A 192 25.52 -8.76 31.66
C GLU A 192 25.87 -9.75 30.55
N ARG A 193 25.91 -9.30 29.30
CA ARG A 193 26.16 -10.20 28.17
C ARG A 193 27.62 -10.60 28.01
N ILE A 194 28.54 -9.75 28.44
CA ILE A 194 29.97 -10.06 28.53
C ILE A 194 30.22 -11.05 29.69
N ALA A 195 29.54 -10.90 30.83
CA ALA A 195 29.66 -11.80 31.97
C ALA A 195 29.23 -13.25 31.67
N TRP A 196 28.19 -13.42 30.84
CA TRP A 196 27.61 -14.73 30.53
C TRP A 196 27.52 -15.00 29.01
N PRO A 197 28.66 -15.19 28.32
CA PRO A 197 28.70 -15.34 26.86
C PRO A 197 28.03 -16.63 26.37
N ASP A 198 27.93 -17.65 27.22
CA ASP A 198 27.36 -18.97 26.88
C ASP A 198 25.82 -18.99 26.87
N ARG A 199 25.16 -17.93 27.36
CA ARG A 199 23.70 -17.85 27.28
C ARG A 199 23.27 -17.77 25.81
N PRO A 200 22.16 -18.44 25.42
CA PRO A 200 21.66 -18.38 24.05
C PRO A 200 21.51 -16.93 23.60
N TYR A 201 22.05 -16.63 22.42
CA TYR A 201 22.00 -15.32 21.79
C TYR A 201 22.69 -14.18 22.56
N ALA A 202 23.45 -14.43 23.64
CA ALA A 202 24.09 -13.35 24.40
C ALA A 202 25.03 -12.52 23.53
N VAL A 203 25.93 -13.18 22.81
CA VAL A 203 26.91 -12.53 21.93
C VAL A 203 26.21 -11.88 20.71
N THR A 204 25.26 -12.56 20.09
CA THR A 204 24.54 -12.05 18.91
C THR A 204 23.68 -10.82 19.25
N ASN A 205 23.01 -10.83 20.39
CA ASN A 205 22.15 -9.72 20.83
C ASN A 205 22.97 -8.47 21.18
N VAL A 206 24.18 -8.63 21.72
CA VAL A 206 25.09 -7.50 21.98
C VAL A 206 25.50 -6.84 20.68
N CYS A 207 26.00 -7.61 19.71
CA CYS A 207 26.48 -7.04 18.45
C CYS A 207 25.39 -6.28 17.70
N TRP A 208 24.12 -6.69 17.81
CA TRP A 208 23.00 -5.96 17.22
C TRP A 208 22.80 -4.54 17.77
N MET A 209 23.23 -4.25 19.00
CA MET A 209 23.19 -2.90 19.58
C MET A 209 24.19 -1.93 18.97
N PHE A 210 25.17 -2.45 18.22
CA PHE A 210 26.16 -1.67 17.51
C PHE A 210 25.72 -1.45 16.05
N THR A 211 26.08 -0.30 15.50
CA THR A 211 26.08 -0.13 14.04
C THR A 211 27.17 -1.01 13.42
N PRO A 212 27.06 -1.37 12.12
CA PRO A 212 28.12 -2.11 11.45
C PRO A 212 29.51 -1.43 11.54
N GLU A 213 29.53 -0.10 11.58
CA GLU A 213 30.76 0.68 11.81
C GLU A 213 31.34 0.43 13.22
N ALA A 214 30.51 0.57 14.25
CA ALA A 214 30.96 0.39 15.63
C ALA A 214 31.32 -1.07 15.95
N GLN A 215 30.68 -2.05 15.29
CA GLN A 215 31.06 -3.46 15.36
C GLN A 215 32.48 -3.69 14.85
N ARG A 216 32.86 -3.06 13.72
CA ARG A 216 34.22 -3.13 13.18
C ARG A 216 35.22 -2.46 14.11
N GLN A 217 34.90 -1.27 14.63
CA GLN A 217 35.76 -0.58 15.59
C GLN A 217 36.02 -1.40 16.85
N LEU A 218 34.98 -2.11 17.36
CA LEU A 218 35.12 -3.02 18.49
C LEU A 218 36.02 -4.22 18.12
N ALA A 219 35.80 -4.85 16.97
CA ALA A 219 36.62 -5.97 16.51
C ALA A 219 38.09 -5.58 16.33
N ASP A 220 38.34 -4.44 15.69
CA ASP A 220 39.68 -3.90 15.42
C ASP A 220 40.41 -3.55 16.71
N ALA A 221 39.73 -2.91 17.67
CA ALA A 221 40.32 -2.55 18.96
C ALA A 221 40.80 -3.77 19.76
N HIS A 222 40.13 -4.91 19.61
CA HIS A 222 40.48 -6.17 20.26
C HIS A 222 41.31 -7.10 19.39
N HIS A 223 41.71 -6.68 18.18
CA HIS A 223 42.50 -7.45 17.22
C HIS A 223 41.88 -8.82 16.87
N VAL A 224 40.57 -8.83 16.66
CA VAL A 224 39.77 -10.04 16.37
C VAL A 224 38.93 -9.82 15.10
N PRO A 225 38.45 -10.88 14.43
CA PRO A 225 37.86 -10.74 13.09
C PRO A 225 36.46 -10.11 13.07
N ASP A 226 35.70 -10.23 14.16
CA ASP A 226 34.32 -9.74 14.21
C ASP A 226 33.91 -9.30 15.63
N CYS A 227 32.75 -8.66 15.71
CA CYS A 227 32.18 -8.20 16.98
C CYS A 227 31.96 -9.38 17.96
N GLN A 228 31.54 -10.54 17.47
CA GLN A 228 31.26 -11.69 18.32
C GLN A 228 32.53 -12.21 19.00
N ALA A 229 33.64 -12.26 18.28
CA ALA A 229 34.95 -12.60 18.81
C ALA A 229 35.45 -11.56 19.82
N ALA A 230 35.16 -10.27 19.60
CA ALA A 230 35.52 -9.20 20.53
C ALA A 230 34.77 -9.31 21.86
N ILE A 231 33.46 -9.57 21.81
CA ILE A 231 32.66 -9.80 23.01
C ILE A 231 33.14 -11.03 23.77
N ARG A 232 33.54 -12.11 23.08
CA ARG A 232 34.14 -13.29 23.74
C ARG A 232 35.52 -12.99 24.32
N ALA A 233 36.34 -12.18 23.65
CA ALA A 233 37.64 -11.77 24.17
C ALA A 233 37.52 -10.91 25.43
N LEU A 234 36.52 -10.03 25.49
CA LEU A 234 36.15 -9.30 26.71
C LEU A 234 35.63 -10.25 27.80
N ALA A 235 34.77 -11.20 27.44
CA ALA A 235 34.23 -12.18 28.39
C ALA A 235 35.34 -13.05 29.02
N GLY A 236 36.40 -13.38 28.27
CA GLY A 236 37.56 -14.10 28.78
C GLY A 236 38.39 -13.34 29.83
N GLN A 237 38.16 -12.03 29.99
CA GLN A 237 38.79 -11.20 31.01
C GLN A 237 37.94 -11.08 32.28
N VAL A 238 36.72 -11.61 32.30
CA VAL A 238 35.84 -11.61 33.47
C VAL A 238 36.25 -12.73 34.41
N THR A 239 36.70 -12.37 35.61
CA THR A 239 37.14 -13.32 36.65
C THR A 239 36.00 -13.73 37.58
N ASP A 240 35.06 -12.82 37.85
CA ASP A 240 33.85 -13.08 38.63
C ASP A 240 32.62 -12.48 37.93
N PRO A 241 31.87 -13.29 37.16
CA PRO A 241 30.68 -12.82 36.45
C PRO A 241 29.58 -12.24 37.35
N ALA A 242 29.45 -12.74 38.58
CA ALA A 242 28.41 -12.29 39.49
C ALA A 242 28.76 -10.91 40.04
N ASP A 243 30.00 -10.70 40.48
CA ASP A 243 30.46 -9.39 40.97
C ASP A 243 30.55 -8.36 39.84
N TYR A 244 30.98 -8.76 38.63
CA TYR A 244 31.06 -7.87 37.47
C TYR A 244 29.72 -7.23 37.12
N VAL A 245 28.61 -7.95 37.35
CA VAL A 245 27.27 -7.47 37.03
C VAL A 245 26.59 -6.82 38.23
N ASN A 246 26.66 -7.45 39.40
CA ASN A 246 25.90 -7.00 40.56
C ASN A 246 26.50 -5.77 41.25
N ASN A 247 27.82 -5.57 41.14
CA ASN A 247 28.50 -4.43 41.74
C ASN A 247 28.79 -3.31 40.73
N LEU A 248 28.30 -3.44 39.48
CA LEU A 248 28.48 -2.43 38.45
C LEU A 248 27.86 -1.10 38.87
N TRP A 249 28.69 -0.07 38.90
CA TRP A 249 28.28 1.31 39.07
C TRP A 249 28.84 2.18 37.95
N LEU A 250 27.94 2.90 37.28
CA LEU A 250 28.28 3.91 36.27
C LEU A 250 28.10 5.30 36.89
N PRO A 251 29.19 6.08 37.11
CA PRO A 251 29.07 7.42 37.64
C PRO A 251 28.19 8.31 36.76
N GLY A 252 27.39 9.20 37.34
CA GLY A 252 26.50 10.07 36.57
C GLY A 252 27.23 10.97 35.55
N GLN A 253 28.48 11.34 35.85
CA GLN A 253 29.37 12.10 34.96
C GLN A 253 29.95 11.30 33.78
N ALA A 254 29.78 9.98 33.78
CA ALA A 254 30.23 9.12 32.70
C ALA A 254 29.41 9.31 31.42
N SER A 255 28.21 9.89 31.50
CA SER A 255 27.41 10.24 30.32
C SER A 255 27.42 11.75 30.06
N GLN A 256 27.81 12.16 28.85
CA GLN A 256 27.88 13.56 28.45
C GLN A 256 27.19 13.76 27.09
N PRO A 257 26.44 14.85 26.88
CA PRO A 257 25.93 15.20 25.56
C PRO A 257 27.06 15.36 24.56
N GLY A 258 26.94 14.72 23.40
CA GLY A 258 27.86 14.87 22.28
C GLY A 258 27.30 15.75 21.15
N PRO A 259 28.08 15.97 20.08
CA PRO A 259 27.63 16.73 18.92
C PRO A 259 26.48 16.01 18.19
N GLY A 260 25.59 16.77 17.55
CA GLY A 260 24.53 16.19 16.70
C GLY A 260 23.47 15.38 17.47
N GLY A 261 23.28 15.65 18.76
CA GLY A 261 22.31 14.93 19.60
C GLY A 261 22.76 13.52 19.99
N THR A 262 24.05 13.19 19.83
CA THR A 262 24.60 11.94 20.36
C THR A 262 24.80 12.03 21.87
N LEU A 263 25.01 10.89 22.50
CA LEU A 263 25.36 10.78 23.92
C LEU A 263 26.68 10.02 24.03
N LEU A 264 27.69 10.65 24.62
CA LEU A 264 29.00 10.05 24.86
C LEU A 264 28.96 9.36 26.22
N VAL A 265 29.39 8.10 26.27
CA VAL A 265 29.46 7.30 27.50
C VAL A 265 30.89 6.84 27.73
N ASP A 266 31.45 7.23 28.86
CA ASP A 266 32.74 6.78 29.36
C ASP A 266 32.56 5.53 30.22
N ALA A 267 32.71 4.36 29.62
CA ALA A 267 32.75 3.09 30.32
C ALA A 267 34.19 2.59 30.50
N CYS A 268 35.16 3.52 30.63
CA CYS A 268 36.54 3.23 31.03
C CYS A 268 36.79 3.38 32.52
N HIS A 269 35.86 4.04 33.22
CA HIS A 269 35.90 4.27 34.66
C HIS A 269 34.69 3.61 35.35
N LEU A 270 34.37 2.37 34.96
CA LEU A 270 33.37 1.57 35.65
C LEU A 270 33.88 1.21 37.05
N ASP A 271 33.03 1.43 38.03
CA ASP A 271 33.28 1.06 39.42
C ASP A 271 32.58 -0.26 39.73
N PHE A 272 33.29 -1.17 40.37
CA PHE A 272 32.80 -2.49 40.78
C PHE A 272 32.91 -2.68 42.30
N SER A 273 33.13 -1.60 43.04
CA SER A 273 33.25 -1.62 44.50
C SER A 273 31.93 -2.03 45.13
N ARG A 274 31.98 -2.95 46.10
CA ARG A 274 30.79 -3.34 46.87
C ARG A 274 30.42 -2.18 47.80
N LEU A 275 29.13 -1.82 47.84
CA LEU A 275 28.65 -0.74 48.74
C LEU A 275 28.98 -0.96 50.23
N THR A 276 29.28 -2.20 50.63
CA THR A 276 29.50 -2.58 52.04
C THR A 276 30.95 -2.94 52.38
N ASP A 277 31.88 -2.84 51.42
CA ASP A 277 33.25 -3.31 51.61
C ASP A 277 34.26 -2.30 51.06
N ASP A 278 34.99 -1.63 51.96
CA ASP A 278 36.03 -0.64 51.64
C ASP A 278 37.37 -1.30 51.26
N THR A 279 37.45 -2.64 51.23
CA THR A 279 38.68 -3.32 50.82
C THR A 279 38.90 -3.18 49.31
N PRO A 280 40.11 -2.76 48.86
CA PRO A 280 40.45 -2.73 47.44
C PRO A 280 40.41 -4.14 46.85
N ASN A 281 39.33 -4.45 46.15
CA ASN A 281 39.19 -5.70 45.41
C ASN A 281 39.72 -5.52 43.99
N ALA A 282 40.34 -6.57 43.43
CA ALA A 282 40.69 -6.58 42.01
C ALA A 282 39.43 -6.44 41.17
N SER A 283 39.51 -5.72 40.04
CA SER A 283 38.37 -5.55 39.13
C SER A 283 37.85 -6.92 38.68
N PRO A 284 36.56 -7.23 38.83
CA PRO A 284 36.00 -8.55 38.48
C PRO A 284 35.93 -8.79 36.96
N GLY A 285 36.23 -7.78 36.14
CA GLY A 285 36.27 -7.88 34.69
C GLY A 285 36.85 -6.64 34.00
N PRO A 286 36.82 -6.60 32.66
CA PRO A 286 37.42 -5.53 31.88
C PRO A 286 36.56 -4.26 31.92
N GLN A 287 37.20 -3.13 31.65
CA GLN A 287 36.50 -1.91 31.25
C GLN A 287 35.96 -2.08 29.82
N ILE A 288 34.87 -1.41 29.46
CA ILE A 288 34.24 -1.61 28.15
C ILE A 288 34.89 -0.72 27.09
N GLY A 289 35.06 0.58 27.37
CA GLY A 289 35.49 1.57 26.38
C GLY A 289 34.67 2.86 26.43
N HIS A 290 34.98 3.77 25.50
CA HIS A 290 34.13 4.93 25.21
C HIS A 290 33.11 4.57 24.13
N LEU A 291 31.84 4.84 24.39
CA LEU A 291 30.72 4.57 23.49
C LEU A 291 30.09 5.89 23.04
N THR A 292 29.84 6.03 21.74
CA THR A 292 28.96 7.08 21.23
C THR A 292 27.61 6.46 20.93
N LEU A 293 26.57 6.98 21.56
CA LEU A 293 25.20 6.53 21.43
C LEU A 293 24.39 7.53 20.59
N THR A 294 23.49 7.01 19.76
CA THR A 294 22.51 7.82 19.02
C THR A 294 21.12 7.29 19.32
N GLN A 295 20.22 8.16 19.75
CA GLN A 295 18.83 7.79 20.03
C GLN A 295 18.11 7.47 18.71
N GLN A 296 17.39 6.35 18.67
CA GLN A 296 16.60 5.94 17.52
C GLN A 296 15.13 6.29 17.78
N LEU A 297 14.54 7.14 16.93
CA LEU A 297 13.12 7.50 16.95
C LEU A 297 12.58 7.99 18.32
N GLY A 298 13.43 8.59 19.15
CA GLY A 298 13.06 9.06 20.50
C GLY A 298 12.88 7.96 21.55
N GLU A 299 13.20 6.71 21.21
CA GLU A 299 13.09 5.55 22.10
C GLU A 299 14.48 5.16 22.64
N GLY A 300 14.99 3.99 22.29
CA GLY A 300 16.28 3.47 22.76
C GLY A 300 17.50 4.02 22.02
N HIS A 301 18.66 3.73 22.59
CA HIS A 301 19.95 4.17 22.06
C HIS A 301 20.64 3.06 21.29
N ARG A 302 21.33 3.41 20.20
CA ARG A 302 22.20 2.49 19.45
C ARG A 302 23.65 2.98 19.53
N ILE A 303 24.62 2.07 19.65
CA ILE A 303 26.04 2.40 19.70
C ILE A 303 26.53 2.64 18.27
N THR A 304 26.88 3.88 17.95
CA THR A 304 27.28 4.32 16.61
C THR A 304 28.79 4.47 16.45
N ALA A 305 29.53 4.60 17.56
CA ALA A 305 30.99 4.52 17.56
C ALA A 305 31.50 3.87 18.86
N TYR A 306 32.66 3.23 18.76
CA TYR A 306 33.39 2.58 19.85
C TYR A 306 34.85 3.01 19.85
N ARG A 307 35.42 3.21 21.04
CA ARG A 307 36.86 3.37 21.24
C ARG A 307 37.28 2.59 22.49
N PRO A 308 38.41 1.88 22.48
CA PRO A 308 38.90 1.22 23.69
C PRO A 308 39.30 2.25 24.75
N CYS A 309 39.45 1.76 25.98
CA CYS A 309 40.28 2.39 26.99
C CYS A 309 41.75 2.15 26.59
#